data_AF-A0A5Q4EKU6-F1
#
_entry.id   AF-A0A5Q4EKU6-F1
#
_cell.length_a   1.000
_cell.length_b   1.000
_cell.length_c   1.000
_cell.angle_alpha   90.00
_cell.angle_beta   90.00
_cell.angle_gamma   90.00
#
_symmetry.space_group_name_H-M   'P 1'
#
loop_
_entity.id
_entity.type
_entity.pdbx_description
1 polymer ?
#
loop_
_entity_poly.entity_id
_entity_poly.type
_entity_poly.pdbx_seq_one_letter_code
_entity_poly.pdbx_strand_id
1 'polypeptide(L)'
;MKKRYKALLVLAVIFIGIPFVLWLAWLLTTPKPISLFIMDKTSHTEYKIRHRAINWVLKHYRFVKPNGKDYSPDVDYYGFYPNANATFTIRDLTGLNPLEINRISIQYHAAYYVD
;
A
#
# COMPACT_ATOMS: atom_id res chain seq x y z
N MET A 1 47.96 -14.06 -4.47
CA MET A 1 46.57 -14.57 -4.41
C MET A 1 45.86 -14.30 -3.08
N LYS A 2 46.53 -14.40 -1.91
CA LYS A 2 45.86 -14.28 -0.62
C LYS A 2 45.22 -12.91 -0.29
N LYS A 3 45.82 -11.80 -0.74
CA LYS A 3 45.26 -10.45 -0.54
C LYS A 3 43.98 -10.19 -1.35
N ARG A 4 43.87 -10.77 -2.55
CA ARG A 4 42.74 -10.58 -3.47
C ARG A 4 41.46 -11.25 -2.94
N TYR A 5 41.55 -12.46 -2.36
CA TYR A 5 40.38 -13.11 -1.77
C TYR A 5 39.84 -12.35 -0.55
N LYS A 6 40.73 -11.75 0.28
CA LYS A 6 40.29 -10.95 1.43
C LYS A 6 39.53 -9.70 0.98
N ALA A 7 40.03 -9.02 -0.05
CA ALA A 7 39.37 -7.85 -0.62
C ALA A 7 37.98 -8.21 -1.22
N LEU A 8 37.90 -9.32 -1.95
CA LEU A 8 36.63 -9.81 -2.50
C LEU A 8 35.63 -10.20 -1.40
N LEU A 9 36.10 -10.83 -0.32
CA LEU A 9 35.26 -11.21 0.81
C LEU A 9 34.70 -9.97 1.51
N VAL A 10 35.53 -8.95 1.75
CA VAL A 10 35.08 -7.67 2.34
C VAL A 10 34.03 -7.01 1.45
N LEU A 11 34.26 -6.96 0.13
CA LEU A 11 33.31 -6.39 -0.81
C LEU A 11 31.96 -7.13 -0.79
N ALA A 12 31.99 -8.47 -0.75
CA ALA A 12 30.79 -9.28 -0.66
C ALA A 12 30.01 -9.05 0.65
N VAL A 13 30.72 -8.94 1.78
CA VAL A 13 30.12 -8.63 3.09
C VAL A 13 29.46 -7.27 3.07
N ILE A 14 30.07 -6.26 2.45
CA ILE A 14 29.46 -4.92 2.35
C ILE A 14 28.23 -4.97 1.44
N PHE A 15 28.34 -5.64 0.28
CA PHE A 15 27.26 -5.72 -0.70
C PHE A 15 26.00 -6.41 -0.16
N ILE A 16 26.17 -7.41 0.71
CA ILE A 16 25.05 -8.11 1.37
C ILE A 16 24.66 -7.42 2.69
N GLY A 17 25.64 -6.91 3.43
CA GLY A 17 25.45 -6.35 4.76
C GLY A 17 24.67 -5.04 4.73
N ILE A 18 24.93 -4.15 3.77
CA ILE A 18 24.20 -2.88 3.64
C ILE A 18 22.69 -3.13 3.42
N PRO A 19 22.22 -3.87 2.39
CA PRO A 19 20.80 -4.08 2.19
C PRO A 19 20.16 -4.84 3.34
N PHE A 20 20.89 -5.76 3.98
CA PHE A 20 20.40 -6.48 5.15
C PHE A 20 20.15 -5.54 6.35
N VAL A 21 21.09 -4.66 6.67
CA VAL A 21 20.94 -3.69 7.76
C VAL A 21 19.82 -2.69 7.46
N LEU A 22 19.72 -2.21 6.21
CA LEU A 22 18.63 -1.31 5.81
C LEU A 22 17.26 -2.00 5.90
N TRP A 23 17.17 -3.26 5.49
CA TRP A 23 15.95 -4.05 5.64
C TRP A 23 15.58 -4.27 7.11
N LEU A 24 16.57 -4.55 7.96
CA LEU A 24 16.35 -4.71 9.40
C LEU A 24 15.90 -3.38 10.05
N ALA A 25 16.51 -2.26 9.68
CA ALA A 25 16.09 -0.93 10.13
C ALA A 25 14.65 -0.62 9.70
N TRP A 26 14.28 -0.99 8.47
CA TRP A 26 12.91 -0.86 7.99
C TRP A 26 11.93 -1.75 8.78
N LEU A 27 12.31 -3.00 9.09
CA LEU A 27 11.48 -3.93 9.86
C LEU A 27 11.17 -3.41 11.27
N LEU A 28 12.13 -2.70 11.87
CA LEU A 28 12.01 -2.09 13.20
C LEU A 28 11.26 -0.75 13.20
N THR A 29 10.87 -0.24 12.03
CA THR A 29 10.14 1.03 11.94
C THR A 29 8.71 0.87 12.49
N THR A 30 8.35 1.73 13.45
CA THR A 30 7.06 1.72 14.14
C THR A 30 5.90 2.00 13.17
N PRO A 31 4.85 1.15 13.14
CA PRO A 31 3.65 1.41 12.37
C PRO A 31 2.93 2.70 12.79
N LYS A 32 2.42 3.44 11.80
CA LYS A 32 1.71 4.70 11.98
C LYS A 32 0.24 4.50 11.57
N PRO A 33 -0.69 4.47 12.53
CA PRO A 33 -2.10 4.33 12.20
C PRO A 33 -2.60 5.58 11.48
N ILE A 34 -3.20 5.41 10.30
CA ILE A 34 -3.86 6.46 9.53
C ILE A 34 -5.17 5.92 8.97
N SER A 35 -6.21 6.75 8.97
CA SER A 35 -7.48 6.46 8.29
C SER A 35 -7.42 7.11 6.91
N LEU A 36 -6.96 6.37 5.91
CA LEU A 36 -6.88 6.81 4.51
C LEU A 36 -8.08 6.30 3.70
N PHE A 37 -8.76 7.21 3.03
CA PHE A 37 -9.75 6.89 1.99
C PHE A 37 -9.03 6.71 0.65
N ILE A 38 -9.17 5.56 0.01
CA ILE A 38 -8.54 5.26 -1.28
C ILE A 38 -9.66 5.07 -2.30
N MET A 39 -9.72 5.94 -3.31
CA MET A 39 -10.67 5.84 -4.42
C MET A 39 -9.94 5.68 -5.75
N ASP A 40 -10.34 4.65 -6.49
CA ASP A 40 -9.74 4.25 -7.75
C ASP A 40 -10.81 3.92 -8.78
N LYS A 41 -10.92 4.74 -9.82
CA LYS A 41 -11.88 4.55 -10.92
C LYS A 41 -11.28 3.87 -12.15
N THR A 42 -9.97 3.59 -12.16
CA THR A 42 -9.25 3.06 -13.34
C THR A 42 -9.43 1.56 -13.59
N SER A 43 -10.12 0.83 -12.70
CA SER A 43 -10.18 -0.64 -12.72
C SER A 43 -11.15 -1.15 -13.79
N HIS A 44 -10.64 -1.56 -14.94
CA HIS A 44 -11.36 -2.35 -15.98
C HIS A 44 -10.73 -3.72 -16.22
N THR A 45 -9.70 -4.07 -15.45
CA THR A 45 -8.90 -5.29 -15.61
C THR A 45 -8.80 -6.04 -14.29
N GLU A 46 -9.02 -7.36 -14.30
CA GLU A 46 -8.90 -8.24 -13.13
C GLU A 46 -7.55 -8.11 -12.40
N TYR A 47 -6.51 -7.74 -13.16
CA TYR A 47 -5.17 -7.49 -12.64
C TYR A 47 -5.05 -6.07 -12.10
N LYS A 48 -5.32 -5.91 -10.80
CA LYS A 48 -5.13 -4.70 -9.97
C LYS A 48 -3.67 -4.23 -9.85
N ILE A 49 -2.81 -4.55 -10.82
CA ILE A 49 -1.36 -4.34 -10.79
C ILE A 49 -1.03 -2.85 -10.69
N ARG A 50 -1.80 -1.98 -11.35
CA ARG A 50 -1.62 -0.51 -11.31
C ARG A 50 -1.94 0.10 -9.94
N HIS A 51 -2.82 -0.52 -9.15
CA HIS A 51 -3.28 0.01 -7.85
C HIS A 51 -2.34 -0.35 -6.68
N ARG A 52 -1.23 -1.07 -6.95
CA ARG A 52 -0.25 -1.44 -5.92
C ARG A 52 0.73 -0.33 -5.56
N ALA A 53 0.81 0.75 -6.35
CA ALA A 53 1.73 1.85 -6.09
C ALA A 53 1.47 2.51 -4.73
N ILE A 54 0.22 2.91 -4.46
CA ILE A 54 -0.14 3.51 -3.17
C ILE A 54 0.06 2.52 -2.02
N ASN A 55 -0.34 1.26 -2.18
CA ASN A 55 -0.14 0.22 -1.16
C ASN A 55 1.35 -0.01 -0.85
N TRP A 56 2.22 0.05 -1.87
CA TRP A 56 3.67 -0.01 -1.67
C TRP A 56 4.17 1.18 -0.84
N VAL A 57 3.71 2.40 -1.15
CA VAL A 57 4.04 3.61 -0.38
C VAL A 57 3.58 3.47 1.06
N LEU A 58 2.33 3.05 1.30
CA LEU A 58 1.79 2.84 2.65
C LEU A 58 2.62 1.83 3.42
N LYS A 59 2.94 0.69 2.81
CA LYS A 59 3.77 -0.33 3.42
C LYS A 59 5.19 0.17 3.72
N HIS A 60 5.81 0.87 2.77
CA HIS A 60 7.16 1.40 2.91
C HIS A 60 7.26 2.38 4.08
N TYR A 61 6.31 3.32 4.19
CA TYR A 61 6.26 4.29 5.28
C TYR A 61 5.59 3.76 6.57
N ARG A 62 5.23 2.47 6.59
CA ARG A 62 4.58 1.77 7.71
C ARG A 62 3.25 2.39 8.13
N PHE A 63 2.52 2.97 7.18
CA PHE A 63 1.15 3.40 7.39
C PHE A 63 0.22 2.18 7.46
N VAL A 64 -0.50 2.05 8.57
CA VAL A 64 -1.43 0.95 8.83
C VAL A 64 -2.82 1.51 9.11
N LYS A 65 -3.83 0.67 8.99
CA LYS A 65 -5.21 1.02 9.37
C LYS A 65 -5.28 1.29 10.88
N PRO A 66 -6.33 1.99 11.36
CA PRO A 66 -6.52 2.24 12.80
C PRO A 66 -6.55 0.97 13.65
N ASN A 67 -6.90 -0.18 13.06
CA ASN A 67 -6.88 -1.49 13.72
C ASN A 67 -5.51 -2.20 13.66
N GLY A 68 -4.45 -1.52 13.21
CA GLY A 68 -3.09 -2.04 13.12
C GLY A 68 -2.80 -2.95 11.92
N LYS A 69 -3.80 -3.24 11.07
CA LYS A 69 -3.60 -4.09 9.89
C LYS A 69 -3.07 -3.27 8.70
N ASP A 70 -2.28 -3.91 7.85
CA ASP A 70 -1.85 -3.32 6.58
C ASP A 70 -3.06 -3.04 5.67
N TYR A 71 -2.88 -2.05 4.78
CA TYR A 71 -3.79 -1.79 3.68
C TYR A 71 -3.67 -2.88 2.61
N SER A 72 -4.81 -3.35 2.13
CA SER A 72 -4.93 -4.37 1.10
C SER A 72 -5.44 -3.76 -0.20
N PRO A 73 -4.73 -3.97 -1.33
CA PRO A 73 -5.18 -3.54 -2.65
C PRO A 73 -6.46 -4.24 -3.10
N ASP A 74 -6.93 -5.28 -2.38
CA ASP A 74 -8.09 -6.06 -2.77
C ASP A 74 -9.39 -5.65 -2.13
N VAL A 75 -9.34 -5.06 -0.93
CA VAL A 75 -10.53 -4.79 -0.12
C VAL A 75 -10.59 -3.39 0.46
N ASP A 76 -9.46 -2.68 0.58
CA ASP A 76 -9.38 -1.37 1.22
C ASP A 76 -9.42 -0.21 0.20
N TYR A 77 -10.15 -0.37 -0.91
CA TYR A 77 -10.35 0.67 -1.93
C TYR A 77 -11.83 0.85 -2.29
N TYR A 78 -12.16 2.05 -2.76
CA TYR A 78 -13.44 2.39 -3.36
C TYR A 78 -13.24 2.47 -4.87
N GLY A 79 -14.18 1.98 -5.67
CA GLY A 79 -14.03 1.91 -7.11
C GLY A 79 -14.84 0.80 -7.76
N PHE A 80 -14.37 0.39 -8.95
CA PHE A 80 -14.94 -0.67 -9.74
C PHE A 80 -14.35 -2.05 -9.40
N TYR A 81 -15.23 -3.02 -9.15
CA TYR A 81 -14.89 -4.40 -8.83
C TYR A 81 -15.48 -5.35 -9.88
N PRO A 82 -14.67 -5.92 -10.79
CA PRO A 82 -15.13 -6.98 -11.66
C PRO A 82 -15.37 -8.26 -10.85
N ASN A 83 -16.48 -8.94 -11.13
CA ASN A 83 -16.82 -10.24 -10.55
C ASN A 83 -16.76 -11.33 -11.64
N ALA A 84 -16.73 -12.59 -11.22
CA ALA A 84 -16.91 -13.70 -12.14
C ALA A 84 -18.26 -13.56 -12.87
N ASN A 85 -18.30 -13.87 -14.17
CA ASN A 85 -19.46 -13.78 -15.07
C ASN A 85 -19.76 -12.38 -15.67
N ALA A 86 -18.73 -11.56 -15.89
CA ALA A 86 -18.88 -10.22 -16.51
C ALA A 86 -19.85 -9.29 -15.75
N THR A 87 -20.08 -9.58 -14.46
CA THR A 87 -20.79 -8.69 -13.56
C THR A 87 -19.79 -7.80 -12.83
N PHE A 88 -20.26 -6.69 -12.29
CA PHE A 88 -19.41 -5.78 -11.55
C PHE A 88 -20.16 -5.19 -10.35
N THR A 89 -19.39 -4.81 -9.34
CA THR A 89 -19.86 -4.05 -8.19
C THR A 89 -19.13 -2.71 -8.20
N ILE A 90 -19.87 -1.62 -8.09
CA ILE A 90 -19.29 -0.30 -7.85
C ILE A 90 -19.43 -0.01 -6.36
N ARG A 91 -18.29 0.22 -5.70
CA ARG A 91 -18.25 0.70 -4.32
C ARG A 91 -17.68 2.10 -4.34
N ASP A 92 -18.51 3.11 -4.50
CA ASP A 92 -18.10 4.51 -4.48
C ASP A 92 -19.00 5.33 -3.55
N LEU A 93 -19.01 6.65 -3.74
CA LEU A 93 -19.83 7.58 -2.96
C LEU A 93 -21.21 7.80 -3.58
N THR A 94 -21.57 7.11 -4.67
CA THR A 94 -22.89 7.26 -5.30
C THR A 94 -23.97 6.68 -4.40
N GLY A 95 -25.11 7.36 -4.34
CA GLY A 95 -26.24 6.98 -3.48
C GLY A 95 -26.09 7.39 -2.01
N LEU A 96 -24.97 7.96 -1.60
CA LEU A 96 -24.81 8.51 -0.25
C LEU A 96 -25.49 9.88 -0.12
N ASN A 97 -26.19 10.09 0.99
CA ASN A 97 -26.77 11.38 1.35
C ASN A 97 -25.71 12.32 1.97
N PRO A 98 -25.98 13.63 2.08
CA PRO A 98 -25.01 14.59 2.61
C PRO A 98 -24.51 14.27 4.04
N LEU A 99 -25.33 13.65 4.89
CA LEU A 99 -24.93 13.26 6.24
C LEU A 99 -23.93 12.09 6.20
N GLU A 100 -24.10 11.15 5.29
CA GLU A 100 -23.19 10.02 5.09
C GLU A 100 -21.85 10.49 4.53
N ILE A 101 -21.86 11.38 3.54
CA ILE A 101 -20.64 12.00 3.00
C ILE A 101 -19.90 12.76 4.11
N ASN A 102 -20.62 13.54 4.92
CA ASN A 102 -20.01 14.26 6.03
C ASN A 102 -19.36 13.30 7.05
N ARG A 103 -20.03 12.20 7.40
CA ARG A 103 -19.47 11.17 8.30
C ARG A 103 -18.18 10.56 7.74
N ILE A 104 -18.16 10.23 6.45
CA ILE A 104 -16.95 9.74 5.77
C ILE A 104 -15.84 10.79 5.85
N SER A 105 -16.16 12.06 5.57
CA SER A 105 -15.17 13.15 5.60
C SER A 105 -14.53 13.36 6.98
N ILE A 106 -15.27 13.09 8.06
CA ILE A 106 -14.77 13.20 9.43
C ILE A 106 -13.99 11.95 9.84
N GLN A 107 -14.33 10.78 9.29
CA GLN A 107 -13.70 9.49 9.63
C GLN A 107 -12.31 9.31 9.01
N TYR A 108 -12.08 9.86 7.82
CA TYR A 108 -10.82 9.72 7.11
C TYR A 108 -9.95 10.97 7.28
N HIS A 109 -8.67 10.77 7.59
CA HIS A 109 -7.69 11.84 7.77
C HIS A 109 -7.10 12.34 6.45
N ALA A 110 -7.17 11.50 5.41
CA ALA A 110 -6.66 11.81 4.08
C ALA A 110 -7.46 11.03 3.03
N ALA A 111 -7.42 11.52 1.79
CA ALA A 111 -7.99 10.85 0.63
C ALA A 111 -6.93 10.74 -0.48
N TYR A 112 -6.90 9.60 -1.15
CA TYR A 112 -6.12 9.34 -2.36
C TYR A 112 -7.09 8.99 -3.49
N TYR A 113 -7.03 9.73 -4.59
CA TYR A 113 -7.93 9.59 -5.73
C TYR A 113 -7.14 9.32 -7.01
N VAL A 114 -7.58 8.34 -7.79
CA VAL A 114 -7.03 7.99 -9.11
C VAL A 114 -8.18 7.68 -10.07
N ASP A 115 -8.06 8.16 -11.31
CA ASP A 115 -9.06 8.08 -12.39
C ASP A 115 -8.40 7.74 -13.72
#